data_AF-A0A7X9YF89-F1
#
_entry.id   AF-A0A7X9YF89-F1
#
_cell.length_a   1.000
_cell.length_b   1.000
_cell.length_c   1.000
_cell.angle_alpha   90.00
_cell.angle_beta   90.00
_cell.angle_gamma   90.00
#
_symmetry.space_group_name_H-M   'P 1'
#
loop_
_entity.id
_entity.type
_entity.pdbx_description
1 polymer ?
#
loop_
_entity_poly.entity_id
_entity_poly.type
_entity_poly.pdbx_seq_one_letter_code
_entity_poly.pdbx_strand_id
1 'polypeptide(L)'
;MDVKNLPTDNLYKFITLFCIALMLSSAYAVVSVYDSHRAQYNKVKEKEFLLLDTKKGTDKFNAQSEYISQEFLRIKSDRSFFIWFPMTAFTLSIFGGIYGFNLWRKNLQKYLDEQVKLETIILRKKAE
;
A
#
# COMPACT_ATOMS: atom_id res chain seq x y z
N MET A 1 -0.54 -2.56 41.47
CA MET A 1 -0.19 -1.22 40.96
C MET A 1 -0.84 -1.12 39.60
N ASP A 2 -1.64 -0.08 39.36
CA ASP A 2 -2.28 0.11 38.05
C ASP A 2 -1.19 0.27 37.00
N VAL A 3 -1.20 -0.60 35.99
CA VAL A 3 -0.26 -0.58 34.86
C VAL A 3 -0.61 0.66 34.05
N LYS A 4 -0.07 1.81 34.45
CA LYS A 4 -0.29 3.07 33.77
C LYS A 4 0.44 2.97 32.44
N ASN A 5 -0.29 2.54 31.41
CA ASN A 5 0.17 2.54 30.02
C ASN A 5 0.91 3.84 29.77
N LEU A 6 2.23 3.76 29.58
CA LEU A 6 2.99 4.92 29.19
C LEU A 6 2.37 5.42 27.88
N PRO A 7 2.02 6.71 27.77
CA PRO A 7 1.35 7.23 26.57
C PRO A 7 2.16 6.99 25.28
N THR A 8 3.47 6.75 25.41
CA THR A 8 4.39 6.38 24.33
C THR A 8 4.23 4.93 23.83
N ASP A 9 3.72 3.99 24.62
CA ASP A 9 3.48 2.59 24.20
C ASP A 9 2.44 2.52 23.06
N ASN A 10 1.32 3.21 23.27
CA ASN A 10 0.25 3.27 22.27
C ASN A 10 0.71 3.93 20.96
N LEU A 11 1.65 4.89 21.02
CA LEU A 11 2.16 5.56 19.84
C LEU A 11 2.99 4.64 18.94
N TYR A 12 3.94 3.87 19.50
CA TYR A 12 4.79 2.98 18.70
C TYR A 12 4.00 1.82 18.10
N LYS A 13 3.08 1.24 18.87
CA LYS A 13 2.15 0.21 18.38
C LYS A 13 1.25 0.77 17.28
N PHE A 14 0.71 1.98 17.47
CA PHE A 14 -0.09 2.66 16.46
C PHE A 14 0.70 2.90 15.16
N ILE A 15 1.92 3.45 15.23
CA ILE A 15 2.76 3.69 14.04
C ILE A 15 3.02 2.38 13.30
N THR A 16 3.36 1.31 14.02
CA THR A 16 3.65 0.00 13.41
C THR A 16 2.41 -0.58 12.74
N LEU A 17 1.26 -0.57 13.42
CA LEU A 17 -0.02 -1.03 12.87
C LEU A 17 -0.48 -0.19 11.69
N PHE A 18 -0.34 1.12 11.77
CA PHE A 18 -0.65 2.05 10.68
C PHE A 18 0.20 1.77 9.44
N CYS A 19 1.51 1.59 9.61
CA CYS A 19 2.40 1.23 8.50
C CYS A 19 2.04 -0.12 7.89
N ILE A 20 1.70 -1.14 8.69
CA ILE A 20 1.24 -2.44 8.18
C ILE A 20 -0.08 -2.29 7.39
N ALA A 21 -1.05 -1.56 7.93
CA ALA A 21 -2.32 -1.31 7.25
C ALA A 21 -2.11 -0.55 5.93
N LEU A 22 -1.22 0.45 5.92
CA LEU A 22 -0.86 1.21 4.73
C LEU A 22 -0.13 0.35 3.69
N MET A 23 0.73 -0.56 4.13
CA MET A 23 1.40 -1.55 3.28
C MET A 23 0.39 -2.49 2.60
N LEU A 24 -0.57 -3.05 3.35
CA LEU A 24 -1.61 -3.90 2.78
C LEU A 24 -2.52 -3.14 1.81
N SER A 25 -2.90 -1.92 2.18
CA SER A 25 -3.76 -1.06 1.36
C SER A 25 -3.07 -0.66 0.04
N SER A 26 -1.78 -0.34 0.08
CA SER A 26 -1.00 0.01 -1.10
C SER A 26 -0.75 -1.20 -2.00
N ALA A 27 -0.48 -2.39 -1.44
CA ALA A 27 -0.40 -3.62 -2.22
C ALA A 27 -1.72 -3.92 -2.95
N TYR A 28 -2.85 -3.80 -2.26
CA TYR A 28 -4.17 -3.94 -2.88
C TYR A 28 -4.39 -2.90 -3.99
N ALA A 29 -4.02 -1.63 -3.76
CA ALA A 29 -4.15 -0.58 -4.75
C ALA A 29 -3.33 -0.87 -6.02
N VAL A 30 -2.10 -1.40 -5.90
CA VAL A 30 -1.29 -1.79 -7.07
C VAL A 30 -2.00 -2.85 -7.90
N VAL A 31 -2.53 -3.90 -7.24
CA VAL A 31 -3.27 -4.98 -7.93
C VAL A 31 -4.52 -4.42 -8.61
N SER A 32 -5.29 -3.60 -7.90
CA SER A 32 -6.51 -2.97 -8.41
C SER A 32 -6.25 -2.07 -9.63
N VAL A 33 -5.19 -1.26 -9.59
CA VAL A 33 -4.76 -0.42 -10.72
C VAL A 33 -4.36 -1.30 -11.91
N TYR A 34 -3.62 -2.39 -11.66
CA TYR A 34 -3.21 -3.30 -12.71
C TYR A 34 -4.40 -3.98 -13.40
N ASP A 35 -5.36 -4.48 -12.63
CA ASP A 35 -6.56 -5.13 -13.15
C ASP A 35 -7.47 -4.15 -13.90
N SER A 36 -7.67 -2.95 -13.36
CA SER A 36 -8.42 -1.88 -14.01
C SER A 36 -7.79 -1.48 -15.34
N HIS A 37 -6.46 -1.31 -15.36
CA HIS A 37 -5.72 -0.97 -16.56
C HIS A 37 -5.82 -2.07 -17.62
N ARG A 38 -5.67 -3.34 -17.23
CA ARG A 38 -5.83 -4.49 -18.11
C ARG A 38 -7.24 -4.56 -18.70
N ALA A 39 -8.26 -4.30 -17.90
CA ALA A 39 -9.65 -4.29 -18.36
C ALA A 39 -9.90 -3.16 -19.38
N GLN A 40 -9.39 -1.95 -19.12
CA GLN A 40 -9.49 -0.83 -20.07
C GLN A 40 -8.74 -1.11 -21.37
N TYR A 41 -7.52 -1.63 -21.28
CA TYR A 41 -6.71 -2.01 -22.43
C TYR A 41 -7.41 -3.04 -23.31
N ASN A 42 -8.00 -4.08 -22.69
CA ASN A 42 -8.75 -5.11 -23.43
C ASN A 42 -9.97 -4.53 -24.16
N LYS A 43 -10.71 -3.60 -23.52
CA LYS A 43 -11.86 -2.93 -24.17
C LYS A 43 -11.44 -2.13 -25.40
N VAL A 44 -10.33 -1.38 -25.31
CA VAL A 44 -9.84 -0.61 -26.46
C VAL A 44 -9.33 -1.53 -27.56
N LYS A 45 -8.63 -2.61 -27.21
CA LYS A 45 -8.17 -3.63 -28.16
C LYS A 45 -9.34 -4.34 -28.87
N GLU A 46 -10.43 -4.60 -28.17
CA GLU A 46 -11.66 -5.14 -28.77
C GLU A 46 -12.26 -4.17 -29.80
N LYS A 47 -12.35 -2.88 -29.48
CA LYS A 47 -12.79 -1.85 -30.43
C LYS A 47 -11.88 -1.79 -31.66
N GLU A 48 -10.57 -1.92 -31.47
CA GLU A 48 -9.58 -1.93 -32.55
C GLU A 48 -9.80 -3.12 -33.50
N PHE A 49 -10.04 -4.32 -32.95
CA PHE A 49 -10.37 -5.51 -33.75
C PHE A 49 -11.65 -5.32 -34.57
N LEU A 50 -12.72 -4.82 -33.97
CA LEU A 50 -13.98 -4.54 -34.68
C LEU A 50 -13.80 -3.52 -35.80
N LEU A 51 -12.90 -2.55 -35.60
CA LEU A 51 -12.60 -1.55 -36.62
C LEU A 51 -11.81 -2.12 -37.80
N LEU A 52 -10.91 -3.06 -37.56
CA LEU A 52 -10.16 -3.75 -38.61
C LEU A 52 -11.06 -4.61 -39.52
N ASP A 53 -12.20 -5.09 -39.01
CA ASP A 53 -13.22 -5.80 -39.80
C ASP A 53 -14.00 -4.85 -40.74
N THR A 54 -14.07 -3.55 -40.43
CA THR A 54 -14.64 -2.54 -41.31
C THR A 54 -13.68 -2.13 -42.44
N LYS A 55 -14.20 -1.95 -43.66
CA LYS A 55 -13.39 -1.58 -44.85
C LYS A 55 -12.52 -0.34 -44.60
N LYS A 56 -11.20 -0.53 -44.64
CA LYS A 56 -10.18 0.53 -44.64
C LYS A 56 -10.45 1.53 -45.78
N GLY A 57 -10.30 2.83 -45.50
CA GLY A 57 -10.29 3.89 -46.51
C GLY A 57 -11.52 4.80 -46.55
N THR A 58 -12.46 4.65 -45.62
CA THR A 58 -13.56 5.64 -45.44
C THR A 58 -13.13 6.71 -44.44
N ASP A 59 -13.54 7.96 -44.59
CA ASP A 59 -13.23 9.03 -43.61
C ASP A 59 -13.65 8.68 -42.18
N LYS A 60 -14.75 7.94 -42.02
CA LYS A 60 -15.22 7.41 -40.73
C LYS A 60 -14.24 6.42 -40.09
N PHE A 61 -13.55 5.60 -40.88
CA PHE A 61 -12.54 4.66 -40.40
C PHE A 61 -11.32 5.42 -39.85
N ASN A 62 -10.85 6.43 -40.57
CA ASN A 62 -9.69 7.22 -40.16
C ASN A 62 -9.97 7.96 -38.83
N ALA A 63 -11.13 8.60 -38.70
CA ALA A 63 -11.53 9.29 -37.48
C ALA A 63 -11.65 8.33 -36.27
N GLN A 64 -12.23 7.14 -36.46
CA GLN A 64 -12.33 6.14 -35.40
C GLN A 64 -10.98 5.51 -35.03
N SER A 65 -10.11 5.27 -36.00
CA SER A 65 -8.74 4.78 -35.77
C SER A 65 -7.90 5.78 -34.98
N GLU A 66 -8.05 7.08 -35.27
CA GLU A 66 -7.36 8.14 -34.54
C GLU A 66 -7.88 8.24 -33.09
N TYR A 67 -9.20 8.16 -32.90
CA TYR A 67 -9.81 8.14 -31.57
C TYR A 67 -9.29 6.99 -30.71
N ILE A 68 -9.23 5.76 -31.25
CA ILE A 68 -8.69 4.59 -30.55
C ILE A 68 -7.22 4.79 -30.20
N SER A 69 -6.44 5.35 -31.12
CA SER A 69 -5.01 5.63 -30.90
C SER A 69 -4.81 6.63 -29.75
N GLN A 70 -5.65 7.67 -29.69
CA GLN A 70 -5.65 8.61 -28.56
C GLN A 70 -6.07 7.94 -27.25
N GLU A 71 -7.07 7.04 -27.28
CA GLU A 71 -7.51 6.28 -26.10
C GLU A 71 -6.39 5.38 -25.55
N PHE A 72 -5.60 4.73 -26.41
CA PHE A 72 -4.40 3.98 -26.03
C PHE A 72 -3.32 4.86 -25.39
N LEU A 73 -3.04 6.03 -25.97
CA LEU A 73 -2.07 6.98 -25.42
C LEU A 73 -2.50 7.46 -24.03
N ARG A 74 -3.79 7.75 -23.83
CA ARG A 74 -4.34 8.13 -22.52
C ARG A 74 -4.17 7.00 -21.50
N ILE A 75 -4.61 5.79 -21.84
CA ILE A 75 -4.49 4.60 -20.99
C ILE A 75 -3.02 4.34 -20.61
N LYS A 76 -2.08 4.54 -21.54
CA LYS A 76 -0.65 4.35 -21.29
C LYS A 76 -0.07 5.43 -20.36
N SER A 77 -0.50 6.70 -20.53
CA SER A 77 -0.04 7.82 -19.72
C SER A 77 -0.50 7.69 -18.26
N ASP A 78 -1.77 7.39 -18.04
CA ASP A 78 -2.37 7.28 -16.71
C ASP A 78 -1.72 6.15 -15.88
N ARG A 79 -1.40 5.02 -16.53
CA ARG A 79 -0.81 3.84 -15.88
C ARG A 79 0.40 4.18 -15.03
N SER A 80 1.33 4.94 -15.58
CA SER A 80 2.61 5.20 -14.94
C SER A 80 2.43 5.96 -13.64
N PHE A 81 1.54 6.96 -13.63
CA PHE A 81 1.22 7.73 -12.44
C PHE A 81 0.53 6.87 -11.38
N PHE A 82 -0.52 6.14 -11.77
CA PHE A 82 -1.31 5.33 -10.85
C PHE A 82 -0.59 4.08 -10.31
N ILE A 83 0.47 3.60 -10.97
CA ILE A 83 1.34 2.54 -10.42
C ILE A 83 2.41 3.13 -9.50
N TRP A 84 3.03 4.25 -9.90
CA TRP A 84 4.14 4.82 -9.14
C TRP A 84 3.71 5.33 -7.78
N PHE A 85 2.56 5.99 -7.69
CA PHE A 85 2.02 6.50 -6.42
C PHE A 85 1.86 5.40 -5.33
N PRO A 86 1.09 4.32 -5.53
CA PRO A 86 0.95 3.27 -4.52
C PRO A 86 2.25 2.50 -4.27
N MET A 87 3.15 2.38 -5.26
CA MET A 87 4.48 1.78 -5.06
C MET A 87 5.36 2.61 -4.11
N THR A 88 5.34 3.94 -4.23
CA THR A 88 6.06 4.81 -3.29
C THR A 88 5.47 4.72 -1.89
N ALA A 89 4.13 4.70 -1.78
CA ALA A 89 3.44 4.53 -0.51
C ALA A 89 3.80 3.19 0.15
N PHE A 90 3.81 2.08 -0.61
CA PHE A 90 4.19 0.74 -0.15
C PHE A 90 5.64 0.70 0.37
N THR A 91 6.55 1.35 -0.36
CA THR A 91 7.96 1.41 0.02
C THR A 91 8.13 2.19 1.32
N LEU A 92 7.47 3.35 1.44
CA LEU A 92 7.49 4.18 2.65
C LEU A 92 6.89 3.45 3.87
N SER A 93 5.83 2.67 3.69
CA SER A 93 5.25 1.88 4.79
C SER A 93 6.17 0.77 5.28
N ILE A 94 6.93 0.11 4.39
CA ILE A 94 7.95 -0.86 4.83
C ILE A 94 8.99 -0.17 5.71
N PHE A 95 9.57 0.93 5.24
CA PHE A 95 10.57 1.68 6.01
C PHE A 95 10.01 2.21 7.33
N GLY A 96 8.79 2.77 7.31
CA GLY A 96 8.10 3.26 8.50
C GLY A 96 7.78 2.15 9.50
N GLY A 97 7.37 0.97 9.02
CA GLY A 97 7.10 -0.19 9.86
C GLY A 97 8.36 -0.73 10.54
N ILE A 98 9.45 -0.87 9.78
CA ILE A 98 10.76 -1.29 10.33
C ILE A 98 11.26 -0.26 11.36
N TYR A 99 11.11 1.03 11.07
CA TYR A 99 11.49 2.10 11.99
C TYR A 99 10.66 2.08 13.28
N GLY A 100 9.34 1.99 13.17
CA GLY A 100 8.42 1.90 14.30
C GLY A 100 8.69 0.68 15.18
N PHE A 101 8.92 -0.48 14.56
CA PHE A 101 9.29 -1.71 15.26
C PHE A 101 10.64 -1.58 15.98
N ASN A 102 11.64 -0.97 15.35
CA ASN A 102 12.94 -0.74 15.98
C ASN A 102 12.84 0.20 17.19
N LEU A 103 12.04 1.28 17.10
CA LEU A 103 11.77 2.18 18.23
C LEU A 103 11.07 1.45 19.37
N TRP A 104 10.03 0.67 19.05
CA TRP A 104 9.30 -0.14 20.02
C TRP A 104 10.24 -1.10 20.77
N ARG A 105 11.05 -1.87 20.03
CA ARG A 105 12.00 -2.82 20.60
C ARG A 105 13.06 -2.14 21.48
N LYS A 106 13.64 -1.03 21.04
CA LYS A 106 14.73 -0.37 21.77
C LYS A 106 14.26 0.35 23.02
N ASN A 107 13.15 1.08 22.93
CA ASN A 107 12.72 1.98 23.99
C ASN A 107 11.73 1.32 24.94
N LEU A 108 10.71 0.67 24.38
CA LEU A 108 9.59 0.20 25.19
C LEU A 108 9.84 -1.19 25.76
N GLN A 109 10.33 -2.13 24.95
CA GLN A 109 10.51 -3.51 25.40
C GLN A 109 11.52 -3.59 26.55
N LYS A 110 12.62 -2.84 26.47
CA LYS A 110 13.59 -2.74 27.56
C LYS A 110 12.94 -2.28 28.88
N TYR A 111 12.09 -1.25 28.82
CA TYR A 111 11.40 -0.73 30.01
C TYR A 111 10.41 -1.73 30.60
N LEU A 112 9.63 -2.40 29.74
CA LEU A 112 8.70 -3.45 30.17
C LEU A 112 9.43 -4.63 30.83
N ASP A 113 10.55 -5.08 30.25
CA ASP A 113 11.36 -6.16 30.81
C ASP A 113 11.92 -5.80 32.20
N GLU A 114 12.35 -4.55 32.38
CA GLU A 114 12.81 -4.04 33.68
C GLU A 114 11.68 -4.02 34.72
N GLN A 115 10.46 -3.57 34.35
CA GLN A 115 9.31 -3.58 35.24
C GLN A 115 8.92 -5.00 35.68
N VAL A 116 8.82 -5.93 34.74
CA VAL A 116 8.51 -7.34 35.04
C VAL A 116 9.55 -7.95 35.98
N LYS A 117 10.83 -7.62 35.78
CA LYS A 117 11.91 -8.07 36.67
C LYS A 117 11.77 -7.49 38.08
N LEU A 118 11.38 -6.22 38.21
CA LEU A 118 11.16 -5.60 39.53
C LEU A 118 9.95 -6.21 40.24
N GLU A 119 8.85 -6.43 39.53
CA GLU A 119 7.64 -7.06 40.10
C GLU A 119 7.90 -8.47 40.59
N THR A 120 8.63 -9.28 39.83
CA THR A 120 9.00 -10.64 40.25
C THR A 120 9.88 -10.65 41.50
N ILE A 121 10.81 -9.70 41.64
CA ILE A 121 11.62 -9.53 42.86
C ILE A 121 10.74 -9.15 44.06
N ILE A 122 9.80 -8.21 43.89
CA ILE A 122 8.88 -7.78 44.95
C ILE A 122 7.98 -8.93 45.40
N LEU A 123 7.43 -9.69 44.46
CA LEU A 123 6.58 -10.84 44.75
C LEU A 123 7.34 -11.92 45.52
N ARG A 124 8.60 -12.20 45.13
CA ARG A 124 9.45 -13.16 45.85
C ARG A 124 9.72 -12.71 47.28
N LYS A 125 10.05 -11.43 47.50
CA LYS A 125 10.25 -10.87 48.85
C LYS A 125 9.00 -10.87 49.72
N LYS A 126 7.80 -10.87 49.13
CA LYS A 126 6.54 -10.96 49.89
C LYS A 126 6.16 -12.39 50.27
N ALA A 127 6.76 -13.38 49.61
CA ALA A 127 6.50 -14.80 49.85
C ALA A 127 7.50 -15.41 50.86
N GLU A 128 8.58 -14.70 51.16
CA GLU A 128 9.53 -14.97 52.26
C GLU A 128 9.03 -14.30 53.56
#